data_AF-A0A7Z9IGK6-F1
#
_entry.id   AF-A0A7Z9IGK6-F1
#
_cell.length_a   1.000
_cell.length_b   1.000
_cell.length_c   1.000
_cell.angle_alpha   90.00
_cell.angle_beta   90.00
_cell.angle_gamma   90.00
#
_symmetry.space_group_name_H-M   'P 1'
#
loop_
_entity.id
_entity.type
_entity.pdbx_description
1 polymer ?
#
loop_
_entity_poly.entity_id
_entity_poly.type
_entity_poly.pdbx_seq_one_letter_code
_entity_poly.pdbx_strand_id
1 'polypeptide(L)'
;MYTRGFTLLELIVVMVVMAILAGLSAIAYRGIAADMQMSAAVNTVTAALDNARAIAIKHNRYVITVFRPKLDDDGTTQYIELVIAEWNGDSASANRGDGDIWTYDRFVPVPKVLVRTISGGVNVAGPGYGTGDDTVWWACSYLPATNEPFGSLIGVLYSPEGRVVVRNAESGSDRIWVDYNRDWIQTINATTQIVWDDANVVTSPWLSPATPNIGSYFDIEIQASEPFVSMTPILAVFNEEACRKAYDPTAWSDSNSRERDYTTFIDANADRIQFNRYSGAVLK
;
A
#
# COMPACT_ATOMS: atom_id res chain seq x y z
N MET A 1 -54.27 46.28 4.47
CA MET A 1 -52.95 45.66 4.62
C MET A 1 -52.58 45.08 3.26
N TYR A 2 -51.75 45.77 2.46
CA TYR A 2 -51.44 45.34 1.09
C TYR A 2 -50.33 44.28 1.11
N THR A 3 -50.70 43.04 0.82
CA THR A 3 -49.75 41.97 0.52
C THR A 3 -49.15 42.27 -0.85
N ARG A 4 -47.90 42.77 -0.89
CA ARG A 4 -47.16 42.91 -2.15
C ARG A 4 -46.77 41.50 -2.61
N GLY A 5 -47.35 41.07 -3.73
CA GLY A 5 -47.01 39.79 -4.36
C GLY A 5 -45.63 39.84 -5.02
N PHE A 6 -44.92 38.71 -4.97
CA PHE A 6 -43.60 38.53 -5.58
C PHE A 6 -43.69 38.74 -7.10
N THR A 7 -42.81 39.57 -7.66
CA THR A 7 -42.76 39.81 -9.10
C THR A 7 -42.04 38.66 -9.82
N LEU A 8 -42.39 38.43 -11.09
CA LEU A 8 -41.77 37.40 -11.91
C LEU A 8 -40.25 37.65 -12.07
N LEU A 9 -39.84 38.93 -12.11
CA LEU A 9 -38.44 39.33 -12.15
C LEU A 9 -37.70 38.96 -10.86
N GLU A 10 -38.30 39.21 -9.68
CA GLU A 10 -37.69 38.81 -8.40
C GLU A 10 -37.51 37.28 -8.32
N LEU A 11 -38.45 36.49 -8.85
CA LEU A 11 -38.35 35.03 -8.87
C LEU A 11 -37.17 34.56 -9.74
N ILE A 12 -36.98 35.15 -10.92
CA ILE A 12 -35.84 34.83 -11.80
C ILE A 12 -34.52 35.20 -11.13
N VAL A 13 -34.42 36.39 -10.52
CA VAL A 13 -33.20 36.82 -9.83
C VAL A 13 -32.86 35.87 -8.68
N VAL A 14 -33.85 35.45 -7.88
CA VAL A 14 -33.66 34.51 -6.78
C VAL A 14 -33.17 33.14 -7.30
N MET A 15 -33.73 32.63 -8.40
CA MET A 15 -33.27 31.38 -9.01
C MET A 15 -31.83 31.47 -9.52
N VAL A 16 -31.46 32.58 -10.16
CA VAL A 16 -30.09 32.80 -10.64
C VAL A 16 -29.11 32.87 -9.46
N VAL A 17 -29.45 33.61 -8.40
CA VAL A 17 -28.62 33.70 -7.19
C VAL A 17 -28.50 32.33 -6.51
N MET A 18 -29.58 31.57 -6.41
CA MET A 18 -29.54 30.20 -5.87
C MET A 18 -28.67 29.27 -6.71
N ALA A 19 -28.72 29.36 -8.05
CA ALA A 19 -27.87 28.55 -8.93
C ALA A 19 -26.38 28.87 -8.75
N ILE A 20 -26.03 30.16 -8.64
CA ILE A 20 -24.65 30.61 -8.38
C ILE A 20 -24.17 30.11 -7.01
N LEU A 21 -25.00 30.29 -5.96
CA LEU A 21 -24.66 29.83 -4.60
C LEU A 21 -24.52 28.31 -4.52
N ALA A 22 -25.38 27.55 -5.21
CA ALA A 22 -25.27 26.11 -5.29
C ALA A 22 -23.97 25.66 -5.97
N GLY A 23 -23.59 26.33 -7.06
CA GLY A 23 -22.32 26.07 -7.76
C GLY A 23 -21.09 26.32 -6.88
N LEU A 24 -21.03 27.48 -6.21
CA LEU A 24 -19.92 27.82 -5.30
C LEU A 24 -19.87 26.88 -4.08
N SER A 25 -21.02 26.53 -3.51
CA SER A 25 -21.11 25.60 -2.39
C SER A 25 -20.59 24.22 -2.78
N ALA A 26 -20.96 23.72 -3.95
CA ALA A 26 -20.51 22.41 -4.44
C ALA A 26 -18.98 22.32 -4.58
N ILE A 27 -18.29 23.39 -5.00
CA ILE A 27 -16.82 23.42 -5.10
C ILE A 27 -16.19 23.36 -3.70
N ALA A 28 -16.69 24.15 -2.75
CA ALA A 28 -16.17 24.16 -1.37
C ALA A 28 -16.37 22.82 -0.66
N TYR A 29 -17.53 22.17 -0.85
CA TYR A 29 -17.80 20.86 -0.27
C TYR A 29 -16.84 19.76 -0.76
N ARG A 30 -16.40 19.81 -2.03
CA ARG A 30 -15.45 18.83 -2.57
C ARG A 30 -14.07 18.93 -1.92
N GLY A 31 -13.59 20.15 -1.66
CA GLY A 31 -12.31 20.36 -0.97
C GLY A 31 -12.32 19.82 0.46
N ILE A 32 -13.36 20.18 1.24
CA ILE A 32 -13.53 19.72 2.63
C ILE A 32 -13.66 18.19 2.69
N ALA A 33 -14.36 17.57 1.73
CA ALA A 33 -14.49 16.12 1.67
C ALA A 33 -13.14 15.42 1.45
N ALA A 34 -12.28 15.93 0.59
CA ALA A 34 -10.95 15.37 0.33
C ALA A 34 -10.03 15.46 1.57
N ASP A 35 -10.06 16.59 2.29
CA ASP A 35 -9.25 16.76 3.51
C ASP A 35 -9.73 15.84 4.66
N MET A 36 -11.04 15.69 4.80
CA MET A 36 -11.62 14.74 5.77
C MET A 36 -11.26 13.29 5.43
N GLN A 37 -11.26 12.92 4.14
CA GLN A 37 -10.85 11.60 3.68
C GLN A 37 -9.38 11.32 3.99
N MET A 38 -8.49 12.28 3.71
CA MET A 38 -7.07 12.16 4.04
C MET A 38 -6.87 11.95 5.54
N SER A 39 -7.52 12.79 6.35
CA SER A 39 -7.47 12.69 7.81
C SER A 39 -7.96 11.33 8.32
N ALA A 40 -9.04 10.80 7.74
CA ALA A 40 -9.57 9.48 8.10
C ALA A 40 -8.60 8.35 7.70
N ALA A 41 -7.95 8.46 6.53
CA ALA A 41 -6.97 7.50 6.06
C ALA A 41 -5.72 7.47 6.94
N VAL A 42 -5.14 8.64 7.26
CA VAL A 42 -3.96 8.75 8.16
C VAL A 42 -4.27 8.16 9.53
N ASN A 43 -5.44 8.45 10.10
CA ASN A 43 -5.87 7.86 11.37
C ASN A 43 -6.04 6.34 11.29
N THR A 44 -6.56 5.83 10.18
CA THR A 44 -6.73 4.39 9.94
C THR A 44 -5.39 3.67 9.82
N VAL A 45 -4.44 4.26 9.08
CA VAL A 45 -3.06 3.77 8.94
C VAL A 45 -2.37 3.76 10.31
N THR A 46 -2.43 4.86 11.04
CA THR A 46 -1.82 4.98 12.39
C THR A 46 -2.41 3.92 13.34
N ALA A 47 -3.73 3.75 13.36
CA ALA A 47 -4.37 2.75 14.22
C ALA A 47 -4.02 1.30 13.84
N ALA A 48 -3.83 1.01 12.54
CA ALA A 48 -3.37 -0.30 12.08
C ALA A 48 -1.93 -0.58 12.52
N LEU A 49 -1.04 0.41 12.37
CA LEU A 49 0.35 0.34 12.78
C LEU A 49 0.51 0.14 14.28
N ASP A 50 -0.24 0.89 15.10
CA ASP A 50 -0.24 0.72 16.56
C ASP A 50 -0.73 -0.68 16.98
N ASN A 51 -1.76 -1.20 16.29
CA ASN A 51 -2.26 -2.55 16.53
C ASN A 51 -1.22 -3.62 16.15
N ALA A 52 -0.61 -3.51 14.97
CA ALA A 52 0.42 -4.43 14.51
C ALA A 52 1.62 -4.48 15.47
N ARG A 53 2.07 -3.30 15.92
CA ARG A 53 3.11 -3.18 16.94
C ARG A 53 2.72 -3.86 18.25
N ALA A 54 1.49 -3.65 18.72
CA ALA A 54 1.00 -4.29 19.94
C ALA A 54 0.96 -5.82 19.80
N ILE A 55 0.58 -6.33 18.62
CA ILE A 55 0.59 -7.77 18.32
C ILE A 55 2.03 -8.30 18.33
N ALA A 56 2.98 -7.59 17.71
CA ALA A 56 4.41 -7.98 17.69
C ALA A 56 4.95 -8.20 19.11
N ILE A 57 4.68 -7.23 20.00
CA ILE A 57 5.08 -7.27 21.41
C ILE A 57 4.37 -8.40 22.16
N LYS A 58 3.05 -8.52 21.96
CA LYS A 58 2.23 -9.50 22.69
C LYS A 58 2.58 -10.94 22.31
N HIS A 59 2.78 -11.20 21.02
CA HIS A 59 3.08 -12.54 20.52
C HIS A 59 4.58 -12.85 20.60
N ASN A 60 5.43 -11.84 20.85
CA ASN A 60 6.89 -11.94 20.80
C ASN A 60 7.36 -12.51 19.44
N ARG A 61 6.83 -11.92 18.37
CA ARG A 61 7.05 -12.34 16.98
C ARG A 61 7.23 -11.15 16.07
N TYR A 62 7.88 -11.38 14.93
CA TYR A 62 7.91 -10.42 13.84
C TYR A 62 6.51 -10.30 13.24
N VAL A 63 6.06 -9.06 13.06
CA VAL A 63 4.73 -8.74 12.52
C VAL A 63 4.90 -7.65 11.48
N ILE A 64 4.27 -7.84 10.32
CA ILE A 64 4.28 -6.88 9.24
C ILE A 64 2.88 -6.31 9.03
N THR A 65 2.79 -5.01 8.77
CA THR A 65 1.60 -4.37 8.19
C THR A 65 1.85 -4.17 6.71
N VAL A 66 0.99 -4.73 5.86
CA VAL A 66 1.11 -4.65 4.40
C VAL A 66 -0.07 -3.87 3.83
N PHE A 67 0.21 -2.96 2.92
CA PHE A 67 -0.79 -2.15 2.23
C PHE A 67 -1.10 -2.78 0.89
N ARG A 68 -2.25 -3.46 0.75
CA ARG A 68 -2.61 -4.21 -0.45
C ARG A 68 -3.75 -3.54 -1.20
N PRO A 69 -3.60 -3.15 -2.48
CA PRO A 69 -4.71 -2.65 -3.28
C PRO A 69 -5.65 -3.81 -3.65
N LYS A 70 -6.95 -3.56 -3.52
CA LYS A 70 -8.00 -4.48 -3.98
C LYS A 70 -9.17 -3.70 -4.58
N LEU A 71 -9.93 -4.39 -5.42
CA LEU A 71 -11.20 -3.89 -5.90
C LEU A 71 -12.33 -4.34 -4.97
N ASP A 72 -13.39 -3.53 -4.94
CA ASP A 72 -14.67 -3.92 -4.37
C ASP A 72 -15.29 -5.11 -5.13
N ASP A 73 -16.36 -5.67 -4.56
CA ASP A 73 -17.04 -6.85 -5.13
C ASP A 73 -17.55 -6.57 -6.55
N ASP A 74 -17.86 -5.31 -6.87
CA ASP A 74 -18.30 -4.86 -8.18
C ASP A 74 -17.14 -4.60 -9.16
N GLY A 75 -15.89 -4.66 -8.69
CA GLY A 75 -14.69 -4.49 -9.51
C GLY A 75 -14.43 -3.05 -9.97
N THR A 76 -15.08 -2.06 -9.35
CA THR A 76 -15.11 -0.67 -9.82
C THR A 76 -14.26 0.28 -8.98
N THR A 77 -14.19 0.04 -7.67
CA THR A 77 -13.55 0.96 -6.73
C THR A 77 -12.37 0.29 -6.06
N GLN A 78 -11.19 0.89 -6.19
CA GLN A 78 -10.04 0.50 -5.40
C GLN A 78 -10.15 0.96 -3.95
N TYR A 79 -9.81 0.07 -3.03
CA TYR A 79 -9.42 0.38 -1.66
C TYR A 79 -8.08 -0.29 -1.34
N ILE A 80 -7.41 0.19 -0.29
CA ILE A 80 -6.20 -0.47 0.22
C ILE A 80 -6.55 -1.19 1.51
N GLU A 81 -6.30 -2.50 1.56
CA GLU A 81 -6.33 -3.30 2.77
C GLU A 81 -5.04 -3.11 3.56
N LEU A 82 -5.18 -2.94 4.87
CA LEU A 82 -4.08 -2.94 5.82
C LEU A 82 -4.07 -4.29 6.50
N VAL A 83 -3.29 -5.21 5.93
CA VAL A 83 -3.20 -6.60 6.40
C VAL A 83 -2.08 -6.69 7.43
N ILE A 84 -2.41 -7.20 8.62
CA ILE A 84 -1.44 -7.50 9.66
C ILE A 84 -1.13 -9.00 9.60
N ALA A 85 0.13 -9.33 9.34
CA ALA A 85 0.60 -10.71 9.22
C ALA A 85 1.78 -10.96 10.17
N GLU A 86 1.90 -12.19 10.67
CA GLU A 86 2.96 -12.61 11.59
C GLU A 86 3.83 -13.69 10.95
N TRP A 87 5.11 -13.70 11.33
CA TRP A 87 6.04 -14.76 10.95
C TRP A 87 6.12 -15.82 12.04
N ASN A 88 5.93 -17.07 11.63
CA ASN A 88 5.83 -18.23 12.52
C ASN A 88 7.08 -19.13 12.48
N GLY A 89 8.22 -18.61 12.02
CA GLY A 89 9.45 -19.38 11.82
C GLY A 89 9.61 -19.96 10.42
N ASP A 90 8.60 -19.77 9.56
CA ASP A 90 8.59 -20.31 8.20
C ASP A 90 9.55 -19.51 7.30
N SER A 91 10.75 -20.05 7.15
CA SER A 91 11.81 -19.47 6.33
C SER A 91 12.38 -20.50 5.39
N ALA A 92 12.69 -20.07 4.18
CA ALA A 92 13.36 -20.87 3.17
C ALA A 92 14.59 -20.11 2.65
N SER A 93 15.59 -20.82 2.15
CA SER A 93 16.76 -20.18 1.54
C SER A 93 16.96 -20.70 0.13
N ALA A 94 17.25 -19.79 -0.81
CA ALA A 94 17.49 -20.12 -2.21
C ALA A 94 18.82 -19.59 -2.73
N ASN A 95 19.46 -20.37 -3.59
CA ASN A 95 20.61 -19.91 -4.34
C ASN A 95 20.11 -19.09 -5.54
N ARG A 96 20.56 -17.84 -5.65
CA ARG A 96 20.16 -16.92 -6.72
C ARG A 96 20.76 -17.27 -8.09
N GLY A 97 21.66 -18.26 -8.16
CA GLY A 97 22.33 -18.71 -9.37
C GLY A 97 23.72 -18.08 -9.59
N ASP A 98 24.13 -17.16 -8.72
CA ASP A 98 25.43 -16.48 -8.69
C ASP A 98 26.30 -16.88 -7.48
N GLY A 99 25.80 -17.81 -6.65
CA GLY A 99 26.48 -18.26 -5.43
C GLY A 99 25.99 -17.52 -4.18
N ASP A 100 25.18 -16.47 -4.31
CA ASP A 100 24.53 -15.83 -3.17
C ASP A 100 23.31 -16.64 -2.73
N ILE A 101 23.18 -16.80 -1.42
CA ILE A 101 22.02 -17.44 -0.79
C ILE A 101 21.13 -16.34 -0.24
N TRP A 102 19.90 -16.29 -0.72
CA TRP A 102 18.85 -15.43 -0.19
C TRP A 102 17.98 -16.20 0.77
N THR A 103 17.54 -15.55 1.85
CA THR A 103 16.55 -16.09 2.78
C THR A 103 15.22 -15.39 2.54
N TYR A 104 14.15 -16.16 2.58
CA TYR A 104 12.78 -15.74 2.33
C TYR A 104 11.94 -16.11 3.52
N ASP A 105 11.12 -15.17 3.99
CA ASP A 105 10.20 -15.41 5.10
C ASP A 105 8.77 -15.37 4.60
N ARG A 106 8.01 -16.38 5.00
CA ARG A 106 6.57 -16.40 4.81
C ARG A 106 5.86 -15.87 6.04
N PHE A 107 5.08 -14.82 5.84
CA PHE A 107 4.18 -14.27 6.85
C PHE A 107 2.75 -14.72 6.55
N VAL A 108 1.95 -14.89 7.60
CA VAL A 108 0.55 -15.30 7.48
C VAL A 108 -0.34 -14.28 8.19
N PRO A 109 -1.48 -13.85 7.61
CA PRO A 109 -2.40 -12.92 8.27
C PRO A 109 -2.81 -13.42 9.66
N VAL A 110 -2.69 -12.54 10.66
CA VAL A 110 -2.97 -12.87 12.05
C VAL A 110 -4.46 -13.24 12.20
N PRO A 111 -4.79 -14.44 12.72
CA PRO A 111 -6.18 -14.87 12.85
C PRO A 111 -7.00 -13.88 13.69
N LYS A 112 -8.23 -13.59 13.25
CA LYS A 112 -9.22 -12.77 13.98
C LYS A 112 -8.83 -11.30 14.17
N VAL A 113 -7.77 -10.83 13.51
CA VAL A 113 -7.49 -9.39 13.41
C VAL A 113 -8.32 -8.82 12.27
N LEU A 114 -9.12 -7.79 12.57
CA LEU A 114 -9.93 -7.13 11.56
C LEU A 114 -9.01 -6.42 10.56
N VAL A 115 -9.15 -6.75 9.28
CA VAL A 115 -8.51 -6.03 8.18
C VAL A 115 -9.15 -4.64 8.09
N ARG A 116 -8.32 -3.61 8.25
CA ARG A 116 -8.76 -2.22 8.06
C ARG A 116 -8.61 -1.85 6.60
N THR A 117 -9.45 -0.95 6.12
CA THR A 117 -9.38 -0.45 4.74
C THR A 117 -9.32 1.06 4.71
N ILE A 118 -8.58 1.59 3.74
CA ILE A 118 -8.67 2.99 3.33
C ILE A 118 -9.31 3.04 1.94
N SER A 119 -10.26 3.95 1.78
CA SER A 119 -11.04 4.12 0.55
C SER A 119 -11.05 5.58 0.12
N GLY A 120 -11.67 5.87 -1.03
CA GLY A 120 -11.83 7.25 -1.51
C GLY A 120 -10.59 7.81 -2.18
N GLY A 121 -9.86 6.99 -2.94
CA GLY A 121 -8.75 7.48 -3.76
C GLY A 121 -7.53 7.89 -2.95
N VAL A 122 -7.33 7.30 -1.77
CA VAL A 122 -6.12 7.47 -0.95
C VAL A 122 -5.25 6.24 -1.09
N ASN A 123 -3.94 6.44 -1.19
CA ASN A 123 -2.94 5.38 -1.27
C ASN A 123 -1.79 5.65 -0.29
N VAL A 124 -0.97 4.62 -0.08
CA VAL A 124 0.19 4.67 0.79
C VAL A 124 1.44 4.41 -0.05
N ALA A 125 2.50 5.14 0.25
CA ALA A 125 3.81 4.97 -0.37
C ALA A 125 4.90 4.78 0.69
N GLY A 126 5.98 4.14 0.26
CA GLY A 126 7.22 3.99 1.01
C GLY A 126 8.42 4.18 0.09
N PRO A 127 9.56 4.68 0.58
CA PRO A 127 10.80 4.62 -0.19
C PRO A 127 11.14 3.20 -0.65
N GLY A 128 11.77 3.08 -1.81
CA GLY A 128 12.19 1.82 -2.46
C GLY A 128 13.32 1.05 -1.75
N TYR A 129 13.33 1.02 -0.42
CA TYR A 129 14.40 0.38 0.38
C TYR A 129 14.64 -1.09 -0.01
N GLY A 130 13.62 -1.80 -0.50
CA GLY A 130 13.75 -3.19 -0.98
C GLY A 130 14.75 -3.40 -2.13
N THR A 131 15.16 -2.34 -2.82
CA THR A 131 16.23 -2.36 -3.85
C THR A 131 17.43 -1.46 -3.49
N GLY A 132 17.41 -0.84 -2.32
CA GLY A 132 18.42 0.12 -1.91
C GLY A 132 18.24 1.53 -2.48
N ASP A 133 17.09 1.84 -3.09
CA ASP A 133 16.75 3.20 -3.52
C ASP A 133 15.92 3.91 -2.44
N ASP A 134 16.46 4.96 -1.84
CA ASP A 134 15.78 5.79 -0.85
C ASP A 134 15.39 7.18 -1.39
N THR A 135 15.59 7.40 -2.69
CA THR A 135 15.31 8.68 -3.36
C THR A 135 13.97 8.72 -4.07
N VAL A 136 13.34 7.55 -4.23
CA VAL A 136 12.09 7.37 -4.97
C VAL A 136 11.02 6.77 -4.06
N TRP A 137 9.80 7.30 -4.19
CA TRP A 137 8.62 6.77 -3.52
C TRP A 137 7.96 5.68 -4.36
N TRP A 138 7.81 4.50 -3.77
CA TRP A 138 7.05 3.39 -4.33
C TRP A 138 5.64 3.36 -3.75
N ALA A 139 4.66 3.28 -4.66
CA ALA A 139 3.25 3.17 -4.34
C ALA A 139 2.64 1.95 -5.02
N CYS A 140 1.66 1.34 -4.35
CA CYS A 140 0.90 0.21 -4.86
C CYS A 140 0.23 0.51 -6.22
N SER A 141 0.00 -0.52 -7.04
CA SER A 141 -0.72 -0.41 -8.31
C SER A 141 -2.09 0.26 -8.15
N TYR A 142 -2.53 1.01 -9.16
CA TYR A 142 -3.91 1.50 -9.25
C TYR A 142 -4.74 0.52 -10.07
N LEU A 143 -5.62 -0.23 -9.40
CA LEU A 143 -6.43 -1.28 -9.98
C LEU A 143 -7.78 -0.73 -10.51
N PRO A 144 -8.29 -1.26 -11.63
CA PRO A 144 -7.59 -2.15 -12.56
C PRO A 144 -6.54 -1.36 -13.38
N ALA A 145 -5.28 -1.77 -13.31
CA ALA A 145 -4.21 -1.14 -14.08
C ALA A 145 -4.37 -1.54 -15.55
N THR A 146 -4.86 -0.62 -16.39
CA THR A 146 -4.92 -0.81 -17.84
C THR A 146 -3.91 0.11 -18.50
N ASN A 147 -2.84 -0.48 -19.04
CA ASN A 147 -1.74 0.23 -19.72
C ASN A 147 -0.93 1.19 -18.85
N GLU A 148 -0.75 0.91 -17.56
CA GLU A 148 0.25 1.58 -16.71
C GLU A 148 1.26 0.58 -16.15
N PRO A 149 2.50 1.01 -15.84
CA PRO A 149 3.46 0.20 -15.10
C PRO A 149 2.91 -0.21 -13.74
N PHE A 150 3.16 -1.45 -13.33
CA PHE A 150 2.73 -1.95 -12.03
C PHE A 150 3.43 -1.20 -10.89
N GLY A 151 2.70 -1.05 -9.79
CA GLY A 151 3.23 -0.51 -8.54
C GLY A 151 3.65 -1.61 -7.58
N SER A 152 4.45 -1.22 -6.60
CA SER A 152 5.06 -2.14 -5.65
C SER A 152 4.28 -2.26 -4.34
N LEU A 153 4.29 -3.45 -3.75
CA LEU A 153 3.73 -3.70 -2.44
C LEU A 153 4.67 -3.16 -1.36
N ILE A 154 4.11 -2.41 -0.42
CA ILE A 154 4.86 -1.77 0.67
C ILE A 154 4.33 -2.24 2.03
N GLY A 155 5.20 -2.19 3.03
CA GLY A 155 4.83 -2.55 4.39
C GLY A 155 5.77 -2.05 5.46
N VAL A 156 5.34 -2.19 6.72
CA VAL A 156 6.12 -1.85 7.91
C VAL A 156 6.29 -3.09 8.73
N LEU A 157 7.54 -3.51 8.92
CA LEU A 157 7.90 -4.67 9.71
C LEU A 157 8.26 -4.25 11.14
N TYR A 158 7.65 -4.92 12.11
CA TYR A 158 7.93 -4.78 13.53
C TYR A 158 8.70 -5.99 14.05
N SER A 159 9.76 -5.73 14.82
CA SER A 159 10.45 -6.74 15.60
C SER A 159 9.60 -7.19 16.81
N PRO A 160 9.92 -8.31 17.47
CA PRO A 160 9.27 -8.74 18.71
C PRO A 160 9.26 -7.68 19.82
N GLU A 161 10.22 -6.76 19.84
CA GLU A 161 10.27 -5.63 20.79
C GLU A 161 9.40 -4.44 20.38
N GLY A 162 8.70 -4.54 19.24
CA GLY A 162 7.87 -3.49 18.66
C GLY A 162 8.64 -2.40 17.93
N ARG A 163 9.91 -2.62 17.55
CA ARG A 163 10.69 -1.67 16.77
C ARG A 163 10.42 -1.84 15.28
N VAL A 164 10.39 -0.73 14.54
CA VAL A 164 10.35 -0.81 13.08
C VAL A 164 11.73 -1.21 12.55
N VAL A 165 11.75 -2.24 11.70
CA VAL A 165 12.95 -2.83 11.10
C VAL A 165 12.72 -3.09 9.62
N VAL A 166 13.79 -3.28 8.85
CA VAL A 166 13.73 -3.54 7.39
C VAL A 166 14.19 -4.95 7.02
N ARG A 167 14.37 -5.81 8.03
CA ARG A 167 14.74 -7.22 7.86
C ARG A 167 14.34 -8.01 9.10
N ASN A 168 14.10 -9.30 8.94
CA ASN A 168 14.00 -10.23 10.05
C ASN A 168 15.42 -10.65 10.47
N ALA A 169 15.86 -10.23 11.66
CA ALA A 169 17.19 -10.57 12.14
C ALA A 169 17.31 -12.01 12.67
N GLU A 170 16.19 -12.71 12.88
CA GLU A 170 16.17 -14.10 13.34
C GLU A 170 16.46 -15.07 12.19
N SER A 171 15.82 -14.89 11.04
CA SER A 171 16.09 -15.68 9.82
C SER A 171 17.22 -15.08 8.97
N GLY A 172 17.48 -13.78 9.09
CA GLY A 172 18.37 -13.04 8.20
C GLY A 172 17.70 -12.57 6.90
N SER A 173 16.39 -12.82 6.74
CA SER A 173 15.63 -12.47 5.54
C SER A 173 15.38 -10.97 5.39
N ASP A 174 15.63 -10.47 4.19
CA ASP A 174 15.13 -9.20 3.67
C ASP A 174 14.08 -9.39 2.55
N ARG A 175 13.65 -10.65 2.30
CA ARG A 175 12.64 -11.02 1.32
C ARG A 175 11.43 -11.60 2.01
N ILE A 176 10.45 -10.75 2.26
CA ILE A 176 9.22 -11.09 2.98
C ILE A 176 8.06 -11.09 2.01
N TRP A 177 7.24 -12.13 2.06
CA TRP A 177 5.94 -12.18 1.39
C TRP A 177 4.85 -12.60 2.37
N VAL A 178 3.60 -12.29 2.03
CA VAL A 178 2.44 -12.67 2.85
C VAL A 178 1.61 -13.69 2.09
N ASP A 179 1.44 -14.86 2.70
CA ASP A 179 0.57 -15.93 2.25
C ASP A 179 -0.86 -15.62 2.72
N TYR A 180 -1.61 -14.91 1.88
CA TYR A 180 -2.92 -14.39 2.24
C TYR A 180 -3.98 -15.49 2.32
N ASN A 181 -3.86 -16.51 1.48
CA ASN A 181 -4.83 -17.61 1.35
C ASN A 181 -4.40 -18.90 2.09
N ARG A 182 -3.17 -18.94 2.62
CA ARG A 182 -2.58 -20.04 3.41
C ARG A 182 -2.39 -21.32 2.63
N ASP A 183 -2.09 -21.20 1.34
CA ASP A 183 -1.91 -22.35 0.46
C ASP A 183 -0.44 -22.75 0.26
N TRP A 184 0.52 -22.04 0.89
CA TRP A 184 1.97 -22.23 0.71
C TRP A 184 2.47 -21.90 -0.70
N ILE A 185 1.65 -21.29 -1.55
CA ILE A 185 1.97 -20.97 -2.93
C ILE A 185 2.08 -19.46 -3.08
N GLN A 186 3.30 -18.96 -3.19
CA GLN A 186 3.51 -17.54 -3.48
C GLN A 186 3.12 -17.25 -4.93
N THR A 187 2.05 -16.50 -5.11
CA THR A 187 1.59 -16.05 -6.44
C THR A 187 2.30 -14.77 -6.84
N ILE A 188 3.31 -14.81 -7.69
CA ILE A 188 4.03 -13.60 -8.14
C ILE A 188 3.13 -12.80 -9.10
N ASN A 189 2.62 -13.47 -10.12
CA ASN A 189 1.73 -12.88 -11.11
C ASN A 189 0.79 -13.92 -11.74
N ALA A 190 0.09 -13.53 -12.82
CA ALA A 190 -0.91 -14.37 -13.48
C ALA A 190 -0.37 -15.68 -14.05
N THR A 191 0.94 -15.80 -14.26
CA THR A 191 1.57 -16.98 -14.90
C THR A 191 2.65 -17.64 -14.03
N THR A 192 3.06 -17.00 -12.94
CA THR A 192 4.23 -17.40 -12.14
C THR A 192 3.83 -17.60 -10.68
N GLN A 193 4.08 -18.80 -10.17
CA GLN A 193 3.85 -19.20 -8.79
C GLN A 193 5.05 -19.99 -8.25
N ILE A 194 5.28 -19.91 -6.95
CA ILE A 194 6.31 -20.69 -6.24
C ILE A 194 5.63 -21.51 -5.15
N VAL A 195 5.79 -22.82 -5.20
CA VAL A 195 5.23 -23.77 -4.23
C VAL A 195 6.26 -23.99 -3.13
N TRP A 196 6.08 -23.35 -1.97
CA TRP A 196 7.11 -23.32 -0.91
C TRP A 196 7.16 -24.59 -0.04
N ASP A 197 6.15 -25.46 -0.11
CA ASP A 197 6.10 -26.74 0.59
C ASP A 197 6.62 -27.92 -0.24
N ASP A 198 6.86 -27.73 -1.55
CA ASP A 198 7.47 -28.74 -2.40
C ASP A 198 8.99 -28.71 -2.27
N ALA A 199 9.54 -29.76 -1.64
CA ALA A 199 10.97 -29.93 -1.48
C ALA A 199 11.74 -29.94 -2.82
N ASN A 200 11.11 -30.27 -3.95
CA ASN A 200 11.73 -30.23 -5.28
C ASN A 200 11.82 -28.81 -5.84
N VAL A 201 10.91 -27.92 -5.42
CA VAL A 201 10.93 -26.49 -5.75
C VAL A 201 11.89 -25.77 -4.80
N VAL A 202 11.82 -26.07 -3.50
CA VAL A 202 12.64 -25.50 -2.43
C VAL A 202 13.80 -26.44 -2.04
N THR A 203 14.59 -26.88 -3.01
CA THR A 203 15.79 -27.72 -2.74
C THR A 203 16.99 -26.86 -2.35
N SER A 204 17.82 -27.30 -1.41
CA SER A 204 19.15 -26.67 -1.19
C SER A 204 20.25 -27.48 -1.90
N PRO A 205 21.03 -26.91 -2.83
CA PRO A 205 20.82 -25.62 -3.51
C PRO A 205 19.69 -25.70 -4.53
N TRP A 206 19.02 -24.57 -4.79
CA TRP A 206 17.90 -24.52 -5.73
C TRP A 206 18.41 -24.83 -7.14
N LEU A 207 17.74 -25.75 -7.84
CA LEU A 207 17.96 -25.94 -9.26
C LEU A 207 17.27 -24.79 -10.02
N SER A 208 18.05 -24.06 -10.84
CA SER A 208 17.62 -22.87 -11.58
C SER A 208 16.33 -23.06 -12.42
N PRO A 209 15.42 -22.05 -12.51
CA PRO A 209 15.26 -20.86 -11.69
C PRO A 209 13.89 -20.89 -11.01
N ALA A 210 13.80 -21.49 -9.83
CA ALA A 210 12.63 -21.25 -8.98
C ALA A 210 12.76 -19.90 -8.21
N THR A 211 13.78 -19.09 -8.55
CA THR A 211 13.88 -17.67 -8.22
C THR A 211 13.26 -16.81 -9.35
N PRO A 212 12.25 -15.95 -9.08
CA PRO A 212 11.71 -15.02 -10.08
C PRO A 212 12.79 -14.05 -10.58
N ASN A 213 12.60 -13.43 -11.75
CA ASN A 213 13.52 -12.40 -12.26
C ASN A 213 13.42 -11.08 -11.47
N ILE A 214 14.52 -10.31 -11.46
CA ILE A 214 14.79 -9.23 -10.48
C ILE A 214 13.82 -8.04 -10.52
N GLY A 215 13.20 -7.76 -11.68
CA GLY A 215 12.35 -6.60 -11.86
C GLY A 215 10.91 -6.74 -11.34
N SER A 216 10.39 -7.97 -11.22
CA SER A 216 8.96 -8.24 -10.96
C SER A 216 8.66 -8.57 -9.49
N TYR A 217 9.62 -8.37 -8.60
CA TYR A 217 9.57 -8.94 -7.25
C TYR A 217 8.55 -8.31 -6.31
N PHE A 218 8.30 -7.01 -6.48
CA PHE A 218 7.43 -6.26 -5.59
C PHE A 218 6.11 -5.88 -6.27
N ASP A 219 6.01 -6.12 -7.58
CA ASP A 219 4.94 -5.63 -8.43
C ASP A 219 3.63 -6.36 -8.17
N ILE A 220 2.56 -5.58 -8.15
CA ILE A 220 1.20 -6.09 -8.00
C ILE A 220 0.55 -6.11 -9.39
N GLU A 221 0.72 -7.23 -10.09
CA GLU A 221 0.14 -7.42 -11.43
C GLU A 221 -1.34 -7.81 -11.38
N ILE A 222 -1.71 -8.66 -10.42
CA ILE A 222 -3.09 -9.13 -10.22
C ILE A 222 -3.49 -9.00 -8.75
N GLN A 223 -4.80 -8.93 -8.48
CA GLN A 223 -5.31 -8.81 -7.10
C GLN A 223 -4.85 -9.97 -6.20
N ALA A 224 -4.68 -11.17 -6.75
CA ALA A 224 -4.22 -12.35 -6.02
C ALA A 224 -2.70 -12.40 -5.82
N SER A 225 -1.93 -11.42 -6.32
CA SER A 225 -0.48 -11.42 -6.19
C SER A 225 -0.04 -11.33 -4.72
N GLU A 226 1.02 -12.06 -4.43
CA GLU A 226 1.78 -12.16 -3.18
C GLU A 226 3.26 -11.85 -3.46
N PRO A 227 3.55 -10.67 -4.02
CA PRO A 227 4.92 -10.29 -4.30
C PRO A 227 5.66 -10.10 -2.97
N PHE A 228 6.97 -9.91 -3.06
CA PHE A 228 7.72 -9.42 -1.91
C PHE A 228 7.21 -8.05 -1.49
N VAL A 229 7.33 -7.78 -0.19
CA VAL A 229 6.92 -6.52 0.42
C VAL A 229 8.14 -5.64 0.60
N SER A 230 8.12 -4.43 0.05
CA SER A 230 9.13 -3.41 0.32
C SER A 230 8.93 -2.86 1.73
N MET A 231 9.81 -3.26 2.66
CA MET A 231 9.74 -2.84 4.05
C MET A 231 10.33 -1.44 4.20
N THR A 232 9.57 -0.55 4.85
CA THR A 232 10.00 0.84 5.01
C THR A 232 9.85 1.33 6.46
N PRO A 233 10.83 2.11 6.97
CA PRO A 233 10.74 2.84 8.23
C PRO A 233 10.08 4.22 8.10
N ILE A 234 9.53 4.58 6.93
CA ILE A 234 8.81 5.83 6.69
C ILE A 234 7.66 5.54 5.73
N LEU A 235 6.48 6.09 6.01
CA LEU A 235 5.35 6.02 5.09
C LEU A 235 4.91 7.42 4.67
N ALA A 236 4.29 7.50 3.49
CA ALA A 236 3.56 8.67 3.03
C ALA A 236 2.13 8.26 2.69
N VAL A 237 1.15 8.97 3.23
CA VAL A 237 -0.26 8.84 2.86
C VAL A 237 -0.61 10.00 1.95
N PHE A 238 -1.18 9.72 0.78
CA PHE A 238 -1.40 10.73 -0.25
C PHE A 238 -2.68 10.48 -1.05
N ASN A 239 -3.17 11.53 -1.70
CA ASN A 239 -4.37 11.46 -2.53
C ASN A 239 -3.99 10.99 -3.93
N GLU A 240 -4.24 9.72 -4.19
CA GLU A 240 -3.98 9.04 -5.46
C GLU A 240 -4.73 9.68 -6.60
N GLU A 241 -6.02 9.99 -6.42
CA GLU A 241 -6.82 10.64 -7.48
C GLU A 241 -6.30 12.02 -7.85
N ALA A 242 -5.84 12.80 -6.88
CA ALA A 242 -5.25 14.11 -7.12
C ALA A 242 -3.90 13.98 -7.86
N CYS A 243 -3.07 13.00 -7.49
CA CYS A 243 -1.83 12.68 -8.19
C CYS A 243 -2.10 12.37 -9.67
N ARG A 244 -3.06 11.48 -9.95
CA ARG A 244 -3.42 11.07 -11.32
C ARG A 244 -4.10 12.17 -12.12
N LYS A 245 -4.75 13.15 -11.47
CA LYS A 245 -5.26 14.36 -12.14
C LYS A 245 -4.13 15.32 -12.50
N ALA A 246 -3.03 15.33 -11.75
CA ALA A 246 -1.87 16.20 -11.97
C ALA A 246 -0.89 15.63 -13.01
N TYR A 247 -0.68 14.31 -13.00
CA TYR A 247 0.24 13.59 -13.88
C TYR A 247 -0.55 12.56 -14.67
N ASP A 248 -0.76 12.82 -15.97
CA ASP A 248 -1.53 11.98 -16.88
C ASP A 248 -0.98 10.53 -16.89
N PRO A 249 -1.70 9.54 -16.33
CA PRO A 249 -1.20 8.17 -16.22
C PRO A 249 -0.94 7.50 -17.57
N THR A 250 -1.58 7.99 -18.64
CA THR A 250 -1.39 7.45 -20.00
C THR A 250 -0.01 7.81 -20.58
N ALA A 251 0.69 8.76 -19.97
CA ALA A 251 2.05 9.14 -20.34
C ALA A 251 3.12 8.27 -19.66
N TRP A 252 2.76 7.40 -18.71
CA TRP A 252 3.71 6.51 -18.04
C TRP A 252 4.07 5.31 -18.92
N SER A 253 5.20 5.41 -19.62
CA SER A 253 5.69 4.35 -20.51
C SER A 253 6.50 3.26 -19.79
N ASP A 254 7.00 3.55 -18.59
CA ASP A 254 7.84 2.66 -17.77
C ASP A 254 7.75 3.00 -16.28
N SER A 255 8.21 2.09 -15.41
CA SER A 255 8.14 2.26 -13.95
C SER A 255 8.86 3.51 -13.47
N ASN A 256 9.98 3.89 -14.09
CA ASN A 256 10.73 5.10 -13.71
C ASN A 256 9.92 6.38 -13.92
N SER A 257 9.21 6.48 -15.05
CA SER A 257 8.35 7.63 -15.37
C SER A 257 7.20 7.77 -14.38
N ARG A 258 6.56 6.65 -14.02
CA ARG A 258 5.53 6.58 -13.00
C ARG A 258 6.10 7.01 -11.64
N GLU A 259 7.14 6.34 -11.18
CA GLU A 259 7.76 6.56 -9.87
C GLU A 259 8.26 7.99 -9.67
N ARG A 260 8.83 8.62 -10.70
CA ARG A 260 9.24 10.04 -10.65
C ARG A 260 8.05 10.98 -10.42
N ASP A 261 6.94 10.75 -11.11
CA ASP A 261 5.76 11.60 -11.02
C ASP A 261 5.09 11.43 -9.64
N TYR A 262 4.96 10.19 -9.15
CA TYR A 262 4.54 9.92 -7.77
C TYR A 262 5.47 10.58 -6.75
N THR A 263 6.78 10.43 -6.91
CA THR A 263 7.78 11.02 -6.01
C THR A 263 7.60 12.54 -5.92
N THR A 264 7.48 13.19 -7.07
CA THR A 264 7.27 14.65 -7.15
C THR A 264 5.97 15.06 -6.46
N PHE A 265 4.88 14.31 -6.68
CA PHE A 265 3.60 14.60 -6.04
C PHE A 265 3.64 14.38 -4.53
N ILE A 266 4.18 13.25 -4.08
CA ILE A 266 4.23 12.83 -2.67
C ILE A 266 5.10 13.79 -1.87
N ASP A 267 6.25 14.21 -2.40
CA ASP A 267 7.12 15.16 -1.71
C ASP A 267 6.44 16.50 -1.44
N ALA A 268 5.51 16.91 -2.30
CA ALA A 268 4.79 18.18 -2.17
C ALA A 268 3.45 18.08 -1.41
N ASN A 269 2.77 16.93 -1.43
CA ASN A 269 1.35 16.84 -1.06
C ASN A 269 1.00 15.74 -0.04
N ALA A 270 1.94 14.90 0.38
CA ALA A 270 1.63 13.77 1.26
C ALA A 270 1.79 14.07 2.75
N ASP A 271 1.00 13.38 3.57
CA ASP A 271 1.20 13.30 5.01
C ASP A 271 2.18 12.18 5.34
N ARG A 272 3.32 12.54 5.93
CA ARG A 272 4.39 11.59 6.27
C ARG A 272 4.17 11.01 7.66
N ILE A 273 4.26 9.68 7.74
CA ILE A 273 4.25 8.93 9.00
C ILE A 273 5.67 8.46 9.26
N GLN A 274 6.24 8.95 10.37
CA GLN A 274 7.56 8.55 10.84
C GLN A 274 7.44 7.74 12.13
N PHE A 275 8.43 6.91 12.40
CA PHE A 275 8.45 6.08 13.61
C PHE A 275 9.58 6.49 14.54
N ASN A 276 9.31 6.40 15.83
CA ASN A 276 10.35 6.51 16.83
C ASN A 276 11.30 5.32 16.69
N ARG A 277 12.58 5.59 16.41
CA ARG A 277 13.60 4.56 16.13
C ARG A 277 13.73 3.48 17.22
N TYR A 278 13.48 3.83 18.49
CA TYR A 278 13.70 2.91 19.62
C TYR A 278 12.47 2.14 20.04
N SER A 279 11.31 2.75 19.90
CA SER A 279 10.04 2.16 20.35
C SER A 279 9.18 1.66 19.21
N GLY A 280 9.43 2.08 17.97
CA GLY A 280 8.58 1.84 16.80
C GLY A 280 7.20 2.52 16.85
N ALA A 281 6.95 3.39 17.83
CA ALA A 281 5.71 4.14 17.91
C ALA A 281 5.63 5.19 16.80
N VAL A 282 4.43 5.40 16.25
CA VAL A 282 4.20 6.49 15.28
C VAL A 282 4.46 7.85 15.95
N LEU A 283 5.26 8.68 15.30
CA LEU A 283 5.49 10.07 15.68
C LEU A 283 4.35 10.90 15.11
N LYS A 284 3.71 11.68 15.99
CA LYS A 284 2.70 12.68 15.61
C LYS A 284 3.36 14.03 15.36
#